data_AF-A0A929HV47-F1
#
_entry.id   AF-A0A929HV47-F1
#
_cell.length_a   1.000
_cell.length_b   1.000
_cell.length_c   1.000
_cell.angle_alpha   90.00
_cell.angle_beta   90.00
_cell.angle_gamma   90.00
#
_symmetry.space_group_name_H-M   'P 1'
#
loop_
_entity.id
_entity.type
_entity.pdbx_description
1 polymer ?
#
loop_
_entity_poly.entity_id
_entity_poly.type
_entity_poly.pdbx_seq_one_letter_code
_entity_poly.pdbx_strand_id
1 'polypeptide(L)'
;LSYKINYDTKNYPILTWRWKVDHIVLKGNALKKDGDDYAARIYVVFPSFFFWKTRAINYIWANKLPRGKAVTSPFTKNSIMIAVESGESKTGQWIEEKRNVFEDFRKHFGQDPPRVGAIAIMTDTDNTGEKAVAWY
;
A
#
# COMPACT_ATOMS: atom_id res chain seq x y z
N LEU A 1 2.96 -9.73 -7.64
CA LEU A 1 2.65 -9.43 -9.07
C LEU A 1 2.94 -7.95 -9.33
N SER A 2 3.44 -7.58 -10.52
CA SER A 2 3.64 -6.16 -10.86
C SER A 2 3.27 -5.87 -12.30
N TYR A 3 2.69 -4.69 -12.52
CA TYR A 3 2.27 -4.18 -13.82
C TYR A 3 3.01 -2.87 -14.07
N LYS A 4 3.83 -2.84 -15.11
CA LYS A 4 4.41 -1.59 -15.62
C LYS A 4 3.32 -0.82 -16.33
N ILE A 5 3.10 0.42 -15.92
CA ILE A 5 2.08 1.30 -16.48
C ILE A 5 2.63 2.72 -16.50
N ASN A 6 2.21 3.54 -17.46
CA ASN A 6 2.67 4.92 -17.56
C ASN A 6 1.50 5.90 -17.76
N TYR A 7 0.96 6.41 -16.66
CA TYR A 7 -0.17 7.34 -16.70
C TYR A 7 0.00 8.53 -15.76
N ASP A 8 -0.76 9.60 -16.01
CA ASP A 8 -0.79 10.79 -15.18
C ASP A 8 -2.03 10.77 -14.27
N THR A 9 -1.80 10.85 -12.96
CA THR A 9 -2.86 10.86 -11.94
C THR A 9 -3.66 12.17 -11.93
N LYS A 10 -3.20 13.24 -12.60
CA LYS A 10 -4.03 14.43 -12.85
C LYS A 10 -5.23 14.13 -13.74
N ASN A 11 -5.05 13.23 -14.71
CA ASN A 11 -6.09 12.87 -15.67
C ASN A 11 -6.88 11.62 -15.20
N TYR A 12 -6.19 10.68 -14.55
CA TYR A 12 -6.78 9.43 -14.06
C TYR A 12 -6.46 9.24 -12.56
N PRO A 13 -7.07 10.03 -11.65
CA PRO A 13 -6.67 10.04 -10.24
C PRO A 13 -7.14 8.82 -9.46
N ILE A 14 -8.19 8.15 -9.92
CA ILE A 14 -8.89 7.14 -9.14
C ILE A 14 -8.33 5.75 -9.43
N LEU A 15 -7.84 5.10 -8.39
CA LEU A 15 -7.54 3.67 -8.38
C LEU A 15 -8.65 2.93 -7.65
N THR A 16 -9.22 1.90 -8.28
CA THR A 16 -10.22 1.00 -7.72
C THR A 16 -9.74 -0.43 -7.82
N TRP A 17 -9.91 -1.19 -6.76
CA TRP A 17 -9.61 -2.62 -6.72
C TRP A 17 -10.50 -3.33 -5.72
N ARG A 18 -10.53 -4.66 -5.80
CA ARG A 18 -11.14 -5.51 -4.79
C ARG A 18 -10.09 -6.43 -4.21
N TRP A 19 -10.24 -6.76 -2.94
CA TRP A 19 -9.41 -7.78 -2.31
C TRP A 19 -10.19 -8.52 -1.24
N LYS A 20 -9.65 -9.66 -0.84
CA LYS A 20 -10.10 -10.41 0.33
C LYS A 20 -8.85 -10.95 1.00
N VAL A 21 -8.80 -10.93 2.32
CA VAL A 21 -7.76 -11.61 3.10
C VAL A 21 -8.40 -12.69 3.95
N ASP A 22 -7.70 -13.81 4.13
CA ASP A 22 -8.17 -14.90 4.97
C ASP A 22 -8.08 -14.55 6.47
N HIS A 23 -6.94 -13.98 6.87
CA HIS A 23 -6.64 -13.51 8.23
C HIS A 23 -5.59 -12.38 8.17
N ILE A 24 -5.38 -11.69 9.30
CA ILE A 24 -4.30 -10.70 9.43
C ILE A 24 -2.99 -11.36 9.88
N VAL A 25 -1.87 -10.64 9.74
CA VAL A 25 -0.58 -11.05 10.30
C VAL A 25 -0.49 -10.55 11.74
N LEU A 26 -0.78 -11.40 12.73
CA LEU A 26 -1.00 -11.00 14.13
C LEU A 26 0.21 -10.28 14.75
N LYS A 27 1.42 -10.72 14.41
CA LYS A 27 2.67 -10.10 14.89
C LYS A 27 3.02 -8.83 14.14
N GLY A 28 2.47 -8.65 12.93
CA GLY A 28 2.74 -7.50 12.08
C GLY A 28 2.39 -6.16 12.75
N ASN A 29 3.24 -5.16 12.49
CA ASN A 29 3.10 -3.79 12.93
C ASN A 29 3.79 -2.84 11.93
N ALA A 30 2.99 -2.07 11.19
CA ALA A 30 3.44 -1.10 10.20
C ALA A 30 4.42 -0.03 10.71
N LEU A 31 4.53 0.14 12.04
CA LEU A 31 5.45 1.12 12.64
C LEU A 31 6.86 0.58 12.85
N LYS A 32 7.09 -0.72 12.65
CA LYS A 32 8.37 -1.38 12.94
C LYS A 32 8.88 -2.15 11.73
N LYS A 33 10.20 -2.17 11.53
CA LYS A 33 10.83 -2.89 10.41
C LYS A 33 10.58 -4.39 10.46
N ASP A 34 10.66 -4.99 11.65
CA ASP A 34 10.44 -6.42 11.90
C ASP A 34 8.96 -6.84 11.88
N GLY A 35 8.06 -5.89 11.61
CA GLY A 35 6.62 -6.14 11.54
C GLY A 35 5.98 -5.57 10.28
N ASP A 36 6.73 -5.21 9.23
CA ASP A 36 6.17 -4.65 7.98
C ASP A 36 5.54 -5.72 7.07
N ASP A 37 4.84 -6.69 7.67
CA ASP A 37 4.12 -7.75 6.97
C ASP A 37 2.64 -7.43 6.86
N TYR A 38 2.04 -7.78 5.73
CA TYR A 38 0.64 -7.50 5.43
C TYR A 38 0.03 -8.66 4.64
N ALA A 39 -1.17 -9.04 5.05
CA ALA A 39 -1.94 -10.03 4.30
C ALA A 39 -2.23 -9.55 2.86
N ALA A 40 -2.42 -8.25 2.67
CA ALA A 40 -2.54 -7.65 1.36
C ALA A 40 -1.97 -6.22 1.28
N ARG A 41 -1.26 -5.93 0.18
CA ARG A 41 -0.66 -4.63 -0.12
C ARG A 41 -0.71 -4.32 -1.61
N ILE A 42 -1.06 -3.08 -1.94
CA ILE A 42 -0.94 -2.51 -3.30
C ILE A 42 0.03 -1.35 -3.28
N TYR A 43 1.03 -1.39 -4.16
CA TYR A 43 2.00 -0.33 -4.40
C TYR A 43 1.57 0.49 -5.61
N VAL A 44 1.67 1.81 -5.50
CA VAL A 44 1.72 2.72 -6.65
C VAL A 44 3.08 3.39 -6.67
N VAL A 45 3.85 3.15 -7.73
CA VAL A 45 5.25 3.56 -7.83
C VAL A 45 5.39 4.77 -8.75
N PHE A 46 6.14 5.77 -8.25
CA PHE A 46 6.38 7.05 -8.88
C PHE A 46 7.89 7.16 -9.18
N PRO A 47 8.34 6.73 -10.37
CA PRO A 47 9.74 6.80 -10.74
C PRO A 47 10.24 8.23 -10.80
N SER A 48 11.54 8.40 -10.57
CA SER A 48 12.25 9.66 -10.72
C SER A 48 13.49 9.44 -11.58
N PHE A 49 14.00 10.51 -12.19
CA PHE A 49 15.25 10.47 -12.95
C PHE A 49 16.41 9.91 -12.11
N PHE A 50 16.42 10.24 -10.82
CA PHE A 50 17.32 9.66 -9.85
C PHE A 50 16.62 8.53 -9.11
N PHE A 51 17.08 7.28 -9.29
CA PHE A 51 16.39 6.10 -8.76
C PHE A 51 16.17 6.15 -7.24
N TRP A 52 17.10 6.74 -6.47
CA TRP A 52 16.98 6.90 -5.02
C TRP A 52 15.91 7.92 -4.59
N LYS A 53 15.36 8.70 -5.53
CA LYS A 53 14.23 9.61 -5.32
C LYS A 53 12.89 8.99 -5.74
N THR A 54 12.87 7.74 -6.19
CA THR A 54 11.62 7.01 -6.47
C THR A 54 10.76 6.99 -5.21
N ARG A 55 9.47 7.30 -5.37
CA ARG A 55 8.49 7.31 -4.28
C ARG A 55 7.43 6.25 -4.49
N ALA A 56 6.80 5.83 -3.40
CA ALA A 56 5.71 4.87 -3.44
C ALA A 56 4.61 5.20 -2.43
N ILE A 57 3.37 4.93 -2.82
CA ILE A 57 2.24 4.79 -1.91
C ILE A 57 1.93 3.31 -1.77
N ASN A 58 1.72 2.86 -0.54
CA ASN A 58 1.36 1.48 -0.22
C ASN A 58 -0.02 1.50 0.44
N TYR A 59 -1.03 1.00 -0.25
CA TYR A 59 -2.33 0.74 0.32
C TYR A 59 -2.31 -0.64 0.97
N ILE A 60 -2.51 -0.68 2.28
CA ILE A 60 -2.36 -1.89 3.09
C ILE A 60 -3.68 -2.28 3.74
N TRP A 61 -3.91 -3.60 3.84
CA TRP A 61 -4.74 -4.15 4.90
C TRP A 61 -3.89 -4.25 6.16
N ALA A 62 -4.02 -3.27 7.05
CA ALA A 62 -3.19 -3.18 8.23
C ALA A 62 -3.58 -4.23 9.29
N ASN A 63 -2.60 -4.68 10.07
CA ASN A 63 -2.88 -5.58 11.20
C ASN A 63 -3.40 -4.79 12.41
N LYS A 64 -2.70 -3.69 12.75
CA LYS A 64 -2.94 -2.89 13.97
C LYS A 64 -3.12 -1.40 13.71
N LEU A 65 -2.62 -0.89 12.58
CA LEU A 65 -2.69 0.54 12.25
C LEU A 65 -4.14 0.90 11.90
N PRO A 66 -4.82 1.81 12.62
CA PRO A 66 -6.23 2.08 12.38
C PRO A 66 -6.51 2.51 10.94
N ARG A 67 -7.64 2.04 10.39
CA ARG A 67 -8.11 2.44 9.07
C ARG A 67 -8.14 3.97 8.92
N GLY A 68 -7.66 4.45 7.78
CA GLY A 68 -7.53 5.87 7.45
C GLY A 68 -6.24 6.54 7.96
N LYS A 69 -5.46 5.87 8.81
CA LYS A 69 -4.13 6.37 9.20
C LYS A 69 -3.10 6.08 8.13
N ALA A 70 -2.10 6.95 8.06
CA ALA A 70 -0.96 6.81 7.17
C ALA A 70 0.33 7.07 7.94
N VAL A 71 1.38 6.31 7.62
CA VAL A 71 2.66 6.35 8.30
C VAL A 71 3.79 6.18 7.28
N THR A 72 4.93 6.82 7.55
CA THR A 72 6.13 6.64 6.73
C THR A 72 6.68 5.23 6.93
N SER A 73 7.12 4.59 5.85
CA SER A 73 7.74 3.26 5.92
C SER A 73 8.95 3.29 6.86
N PRO A 74 9.11 2.27 7.74
CA PRO A 74 10.25 2.18 8.64
C PRO A 74 11.56 1.92 7.87
N PHE A 75 11.50 1.48 6.61
CA PHE A 75 12.66 1.23 5.75
C PHE A 75 13.13 2.47 4.97
N THR A 76 12.21 3.36 4.57
CA THR A 76 12.55 4.52 3.76
C THR A 76 11.54 5.65 3.89
N LYS A 77 12.03 6.90 3.85
CA LYS A 77 11.18 8.10 3.86
C LYS A 77 10.46 8.36 2.54
N ASN A 78 10.82 7.65 1.46
CA ASN A 78 10.20 7.82 0.15
C ASN A 78 8.92 6.98 -0.02
N SER A 79 8.50 6.26 1.01
CA SER A 79 7.39 5.34 0.97
C SER A 79 6.40 5.67 2.09
N ILE A 80 5.13 5.85 1.73
CA ILE A 80 4.05 6.06 2.69
C ILE A 80 3.13 4.83 2.68
N MET A 81 2.72 4.38 3.85
CA MET A 81 1.79 3.28 4.04
C MET A 81 0.48 3.84 4.54
N ILE A 82 -0.61 3.53 3.84
CA ILE A 82 -1.95 4.03 4.12
C ILE A 82 -2.84 2.82 4.43
N ALA A 83 -3.33 2.75 5.67
CA ALA A 83 -4.30 1.74 6.08
C ALA A 83 -5.65 2.03 5.43
N VAL A 84 -5.96 1.32 4.36
CA VAL A 84 -7.26 1.42 3.68
C VAL A 84 -8.28 0.44 4.26
N GLU A 85 -7.79 -0.65 4.86
CA GLU A 85 -8.53 -1.53 5.76
C GLU A 85 -7.63 -1.94 6.95
N SER A 86 -8.21 -2.40 8.06
CA SER A 86 -7.45 -2.83 9.22
C SER A 86 -8.14 -3.90 10.07
N GLY A 87 -7.34 -4.81 10.62
CA GLY A 87 -7.77 -5.78 11.61
C GLY A 87 -8.65 -6.89 11.05
N GLU A 88 -9.25 -7.67 11.94
CA GLU A 88 -9.94 -8.93 11.60
C GLU A 88 -11.41 -8.76 11.23
N SER A 89 -12.01 -7.61 11.52
CA SER A 89 -13.47 -7.43 11.44
C SER A 89 -14.10 -7.73 10.08
N LYS A 90 -13.31 -7.66 9.01
CA LYS A 90 -13.75 -7.92 7.62
C LYS A 90 -12.95 -9.01 6.91
N THR A 91 -12.16 -9.81 7.63
CA THR A 91 -11.50 -10.96 7.02
C THR A 91 -12.54 -11.93 6.45
N GLY A 92 -12.17 -12.68 5.41
CA GLY A 92 -13.08 -13.56 4.69
C GLY A 92 -14.10 -12.86 3.77
N GLN A 93 -14.15 -11.53 3.76
CA GLN A 93 -15.07 -10.75 2.92
C GLN A 93 -14.35 -10.06 1.76
N TRP A 94 -15.00 -10.00 0.60
CA TRP A 94 -14.53 -9.18 -0.52
C TRP A 94 -14.83 -7.71 -0.25
N ILE A 95 -13.78 -6.91 -0.18
CA ILE A 95 -13.87 -5.46 0.03
C ILE A 95 -13.43 -4.74 -1.25
N GLU A 96 -14.19 -3.73 -1.65
CA GLU A 96 -13.81 -2.79 -2.70
C GLU A 96 -13.18 -1.55 -2.06
N GLU A 97 -12.05 -1.12 -2.61
CA GLU A 97 -11.39 0.12 -2.24
C GLU A 97 -11.37 1.07 -3.43
N LYS A 98 -11.49 2.37 -3.14
CA LYS A 98 -11.43 3.45 -4.12
C LYS A 98 -10.61 4.60 -3.55
N ARG A 99 -9.49 4.92 -4.19
CA ARG A 99 -8.54 5.95 -3.72
C ARG A 99 -8.23 6.97 -4.79
N ASN A 100 -8.17 8.24 -4.37
CA ASN A 100 -7.60 9.30 -5.18
C ASN A 100 -6.08 9.34 -4.95
N VAL A 101 -5.35 8.72 -5.87
CA VAL A 101 -3.90 8.55 -5.81
C VAL A 101 -3.19 9.91 -5.90
N PHE A 102 -3.73 10.85 -6.69
CA PHE A 102 -3.18 12.19 -6.83
C PHE A 102 -3.19 12.95 -5.49
N GLU A 103 -4.35 12.94 -4.83
CA GLU A 103 -4.53 13.61 -3.53
C GLU A 103 -3.72 12.93 -2.43
N ASP A 104 -3.70 11.60 -2.39
CA ASP A 104 -2.89 10.85 -1.43
C ASP A 104 -1.41 11.18 -1.58
N PHE A 105 -0.90 11.25 -2.82
CA PHE A 105 0.49 11.64 -3.06
C PHE A 105 0.77 13.07 -2.58
N ARG A 106 -0.07 14.03 -2.99
CA ARG A 106 0.12 15.44 -2.59
C ARG A 106 0.08 15.61 -1.07
N LYS A 107 -0.87 14.95 -0.41
CA LYS A 107 -1.03 15.00 1.05
C LYS A 107 0.21 14.53 1.78
N HIS A 108 0.87 13.48 1.30
CA HIS A 108 1.97 12.82 2.02
C HIS A 108 3.36 13.27 1.57
N PHE A 109 3.50 13.79 0.35
CA PHE A 109 4.79 14.21 -0.21
C PHE A 109 4.89 15.71 -0.49
N GLY A 110 3.81 16.48 -0.31
CA GLY A 110 3.82 17.95 -0.36
C GLY A 110 4.01 18.54 -1.77
N GLN A 111 3.88 17.74 -2.82
CA GLN A 111 4.06 18.17 -4.21
C GLN A 111 3.17 17.34 -5.14
N ASP A 112 3.00 17.80 -6.37
CA ASP A 112 2.32 17.00 -7.40
C ASP A 112 3.12 15.71 -7.69
N PRO A 113 2.42 14.57 -7.88
CA PRO A 113 3.04 13.32 -8.30
C PRO A 113 3.63 13.44 -9.70
N PRO A 114 4.78 12.79 -9.97
CA PRO A 114 5.16 12.47 -11.34
C PRO A 114 4.19 11.41 -11.91
N ARG A 115 4.41 11.00 -13.16
CA ARG A 115 3.65 9.89 -13.75
C ARG A 115 3.86 8.61 -12.94
N VAL A 116 2.81 7.80 -12.81
CA VAL A 116 2.90 6.46 -12.24
C VAL A 116 3.67 5.59 -13.22
N GLY A 117 4.64 4.81 -12.72
CA GLY A 117 5.47 3.90 -13.51
C GLY A 117 5.15 2.42 -13.31
N ALA A 118 4.53 2.07 -12.18
CA ALA A 118 4.09 0.70 -11.91
C ALA A 118 3.01 0.65 -10.83
N ILE A 119 2.21 -0.42 -10.89
CA ILE A 119 1.37 -0.88 -9.80
C ILE A 119 1.82 -2.29 -9.43
N ALA A 120 2.06 -2.56 -8.15
CA ALA A 120 2.41 -3.90 -7.68
C ALA A 120 1.42 -4.38 -6.62
N ILE A 121 1.18 -5.68 -6.61
CA ILE A 121 0.28 -6.38 -5.69
C ILE A 121 1.12 -7.40 -4.95
N MET A 122 1.02 -7.41 -3.63
CA MET A 122 1.88 -8.21 -2.77
C MET A 122 1.12 -8.70 -1.54
N THR A 123 1.32 -9.98 -1.22
CA THR A 123 1.05 -10.58 0.08
C THR A 123 2.40 -10.93 0.66
N ASP A 124 2.70 -10.44 1.86
CA ASP A 124 4.04 -10.49 2.43
C ASP A 124 4.01 -10.95 3.89
N THR A 125 4.88 -11.90 4.20
CA THR A 125 5.08 -12.45 5.54
C THR A 125 6.56 -12.71 5.86
N ASP A 126 7.47 -12.06 5.13
CA ASP A 126 8.91 -12.33 5.22
C ASP A 126 9.55 -11.84 6.54
N ASN A 127 8.95 -10.87 7.24
CA ASN A 127 9.50 -10.33 8.48
C ASN A 127 9.06 -11.09 9.73
N THR A 128 7.82 -11.59 9.76
CA THR A 128 7.23 -12.29 10.92
C THR A 128 7.32 -13.81 10.80
N GLY A 129 7.49 -14.33 9.59
CA GLY A 129 7.46 -15.76 9.29
C GLY A 129 6.08 -16.40 9.43
N GLU A 130 5.02 -15.58 9.58
CA GLU A 130 3.64 -16.07 9.57
C GLU A 130 3.22 -16.46 8.15
N LYS A 131 1.99 -16.96 8.00
CA LYS A 131 1.39 -17.23 6.68
C LYS A 131 0.33 -16.19 6.42
N ALA A 132 0.08 -15.93 5.14
CA ALA A 132 -1.03 -15.10 4.72
C ALA A 132 -1.59 -15.62 3.40
N VAL A 133 -2.90 -15.47 3.24
CA VAL A 133 -3.61 -15.76 1.99
C VAL A 133 -4.47 -14.56 1.67
N ALA A 134 -4.34 -14.06 0.44
CA ALA A 134 -5.19 -13.01 -0.08
C ALA A 134 -5.55 -13.25 -1.54
N TRP A 135 -6.68 -12.65 -1.93
CA TRP A 135 -7.23 -12.64 -3.28
C TRP A 135 -7.39 -11.20 -3.73
N TYR A 136 -7.25 -10.97 -5.03
CA TYR A 136 -7.27 -9.66 -5.69
C TYR A 136 -8.08 -9.74 -6.99
#